data_AF-S6AR24-F1
#
_entry.id   AF-S6AR24-F1
#
_cell.length_a   1.000
_cell.length_b   1.000
_cell.length_c   1.000
_cell.angle_alpha   90.00
_cell.angle_beta   90.00
_cell.angle_gamma   90.00
#
_symmetry.space_group_name_H-M   'P 1'
#
loop_
_entity.id
_entity.type
_entity.pdbx_description
1 polymer ?
#
loop_
_entity_poly.entity_id
_entity_poly.type
_entity_poly.pdbx_seq_one_letter_code
_entity_poly.pdbx_strand_id
1 'polypeptide(L)'
;MWSLAIEEQFYILFPAILAFTPIKAWRHVLAILATISLVACVYIAAKDTSTAFYLLPTRAWELLIGALGALLATNPTAIRCARALLLPAFAALAILPFVRTGHAHPGADAAIVCLATVSILVGRSALFERLAPKTGLVFLGNISYSLYLVHWPIIVFMNNLYIEAVPASVRVFTVALTITLAYLMYRTVEEPFRGSKTSTRKLAVSLASVGILIAGVQTAVVLHDNSESGFAYMRRINYGLHGSCYAQFAKPVCKTSNNPNTVVWGDSFAMHIVEGLRKSEGLDLTQATRSACAPFIGTSPYIPTYANGDETSRQCIQFNKDVLSYIEKDKNITKVILAANYVGYTNGKLNMLSERGEEFVVEPTSREKFTRDFDLILKALKEHHKEISVVFPPPPVDNGLLNCMEKKISGRFFIGGQENCTFSMTYHANSSKVLNAVLTDLQKKYDFKIVYLQDAICSGNICNTIIDNAPVYRDPVHLSYLGSAKIFEKLNL
;
A
#
# COMPACT_ATOMS: atom_id res chain seq x y z
N MET A 1 -16.27 -7.95 -6.89
CA MET A 1 -16.84 -8.95 -7.81
C MET A 1 -15.98 -10.21 -7.92
N TRP A 2 -15.16 -10.56 -6.93
CA TRP A 2 -14.32 -11.75 -7.04
C TRP A 2 -15.10 -13.04 -6.75
N SER A 3 -15.98 -13.05 -5.75
CA SER A 3 -16.75 -14.25 -5.40
C SER A 3 -17.71 -14.64 -6.51
N LEU A 4 -18.35 -13.67 -7.16
CA LEU A 4 -19.24 -13.94 -8.30
C LEU A 4 -18.51 -14.61 -9.47
N ALA A 5 -17.28 -14.16 -9.78
CA ALA A 5 -16.50 -14.77 -10.86
C ALA A 5 -16.15 -16.24 -10.57
N ILE A 6 -15.91 -16.60 -9.30
CA ILE A 6 -15.69 -17.99 -8.89
C ILE A 6 -16.99 -18.80 -9.01
N GLU A 7 -18.11 -18.25 -8.56
CA GLU A 7 -19.43 -18.87 -8.65
C GLU A 7 -19.83 -19.14 -10.11
N GLU A 8 -19.68 -18.17 -11.02
CA GLU A 8 -19.99 -18.34 -12.44
C GLU A 8 -19.15 -19.45 -13.08
N GLN A 9 -17.84 -19.50 -12.80
CA GLN A 9 -16.98 -20.60 -13.26
C GLN A 9 -17.45 -21.95 -12.72
N PHE A 10 -17.81 -22.01 -11.43
CA PHE A 10 -18.36 -23.22 -10.83
C PHE A 10 -19.67 -23.63 -11.50
N TYR A 11 -20.60 -22.70 -11.76
CA TYR A 11 -21.89 -22.99 -12.38
C TYR A 11 -21.79 -23.38 -13.85
N ILE A 12 -20.69 -23.05 -14.54
CA ILE A 12 -20.39 -23.57 -15.88
C ILE A 12 -19.85 -25.01 -15.79
N LEU A 13 -18.90 -25.25 -14.90
CA LEU A 13 -18.20 -26.54 -14.80
C LEU A 13 -19.02 -27.63 -14.11
N PHE A 14 -19.75 -27.28 -13.06
CA PHE A 14 -20.47 -28.22 -12.21
C PHE A 14 -21.55 -29.02 -12.96
N PRO A 15 -22.42 -28.40 -13.79
CA PRO A 15 -23.38 -29.16 -14.61
C PRO A 15 -22.69 -30.10 -15.60
N ALA A 16 -21.57 -29.70 -16.20
CA ALA A 16 -20.81 -30.56 -17.10
C ALA A 16 -20.26 -31.78 -16.35
N ILE A 17 -19.69 -31.59 -15.16
CA ILE A 17 -19.21 -32.68 -14.30
C ILE A 17 -20.34 -33.66 -14.01
N LEU A 18 -21.54 -33.18 -13.64
CA LEU A 18 -22.69 -34.05 -13.37
C LEU A 18 -23.20 -34.76 -14.62
N ALA A 19 -23.24 -34.10 -15.77
CA ALA A 19 -23.70 -34.67 -17.03
C ALA A 19 -22.80 -35.83 -17.52
N PHE A 20 -21.49 -35.73 -17.30
CA PHE A 20 -20.53 -36.77 -17.68
C PHE A 20 -20.26 -37.80 -16.58
N THR A 21 -20.88 -37.68 -15.41
CA THR A 21 -20.72 -38.62 -14.29
C THR A 21 -22.00 -39.43 -14.09
N PRO A 22 -21.92 -40.78 -13.98
CA PRO A 22 -23.10 -41.59 -13.62
C PRO A 22 -23.70 -41.12 -12.28
N ILE A 23 -25.03 -41.03 -12.19
CA ILE A 23 -25.75 -40.54 -10.99
C ILE A 23 -25.30 -41.25 -9.71
N LYS A 24 -25.06 -42.56 -9.78
CA LYS A 24 -24.59 -43.37 -8.63
C LYS A 24 -23.21 -42.96 -8.12
N ALA A 25 -22.40 -42.34 -8.98
CA ALA A 25 -21.04 -41.88 -8.68
C ALA A 25 -20.96 -40.41 -8.25
N TRP A 26 -22.04 -39.62 -8.40
CA TRP A 26 -22.04 -38.17 -8.08
C TRP A 26 -21.48 -37.88 -6.69
N ARG A 27 -21.97 -38.57 -5.65
CA ARG A 27 -21.48 -38.38 -4.27
C ARG A 27 -19.97 -38.61 -4.15
N HIS A 28 -19.45 -39.66 -4.77
CA HIS A 28 -18.04 -40.01 -4.67
C HIS A 28 -17.17 -39.01 -5.42
N VAL A 29 -17.56 -38.65 -6.65
CA VAL A 29 -16.83 -37.69 -7.48
C VAL A 29 -16.80 -36.32 -6.82
N LEU A 30 -17.94 -35.82 -6.33
CA LEU A 30 -17.99 -34.53 -5.64
C LEU A 30 -17.16 -34.52 -4.34
N ALA A 31 -17.17 -35.62 -3.59
CA ALA A 31 -16.34 -35.75 -2.39
C ALA A 31 -14.84 -35.72 -2.73
N ILE A 32 -14.43 -36.45 -3.78
CA ILE A 32 -13.04 -36.43 -4.26
C ILE A 32 -12.63 -35.02 -4.70
N LEU A 33 -13.45 -34.34 -5.49
CA LEU A 33 -13.17 -32.96 -5.94
C LEU A 33 -13.11 -31.98 -4.77
N ALA A 34 -14.00 -32.12 -3.77
CA ALA A 34 -13.97 -31.28 -2.58
C ALA A 34 -12.68 -31.50 -1.78
N THR A 35 -12.26 -32.76 -1.61
CA THR A 35 -10.99 -33.09 -0.93
C THR A 35 -9.79 -32.56 -1.69
N ILE A 36 -9.71 -32.75 -3.02
CA ILE A 36 -8.62 -32.22 -3.85
C ILE A 36 -8.57 -30.69 -3.73
N SER A 37 -9.72 -30.03 -3.82
CA SER A 37 -9.81 -28.58 -3.70
C SER A 37 -9.39 -28.07 -2.31
N LEU A 38 -9.79 -28.77 -1.24
CA LEU A 38 -9.40 -28.43 0.13
C LEU A 38 -7.88 -28.63 0.35
N VAL A 39 -7.32 -29.74 -0.14
CA VAL A 39 -5.87 -29.99 -0.07
C VAL A 39 -5.10 -28.92 -0.83
N ALA A 40 -5.57 -28.55 -2.03
CA ALA A 40 -4.99 -27.46 -2.81
C ALA A 40 -5.08 -26.12 -2.07
N CYS A 41 -6.21 -25.83 -1.40
CA CYS A 41 -6.39 -24.64 -0.57
C CYS A 41 -5.32 -24.56 0.53
N VAL A 42 -5.17 -25.63 1.32
CA VAL A 42 -4.22 -25.67 2.44
C VAL A 42 -2.78 -25.53 1.94
N TYR A 43 -2.43 -26.23 0.86
CA TYR A 43 -1.09 -26.20 0.29
C TYR A 43 -0.72 -24.83 -0.29
N ILE A 44 -1.64 -24.21 -1.04
CA ILE A 44 -1.40 -22.92 -1.70
C ILE A 44 -1.47 -21.77 -0.69
N ALA A 45 -2.40 -21.80 0.26
CA ALA A 45 -2.54 -20.75 1.28
C ALA A 45 -1.29 -20.59 2.14
N ALA A 46 -0.50 -21.66 2.32
CA ALA A 46 0.78 -21.61 3.03
C ALA A 46 1.88 -20.83 2.27
N LYS A 47 1.73 -20.66 0.95
CA LYS A 47 2.72 -19.99 0.08
C LYS A 47 2.23 -18.64 -0.42
N ASP A 48 0.97 -18.58 -0.82
CA ASP A 48 0.32 -17.42 -1.40
C ASP A 48 -1.18 -17.43 -1.05
N THR A 49 -1.52 -16.65 -0.02
CA THR A 49 -2.90 -16.50 0.45
C THR A 49 -3.80 -15.82 -0.59
N SER A 50 -3.25 -14.97 -1.46
CA SER A 50 -4.00 -14.31 -2.53
C SER A 50 -4.46 -15.32 -3.57
N THR A 51 -3.53 -16.16 -4.05
CA THR A 51 -3.86 -17.23 -5.01
C THR A 51 -4.88 -18.20 -4.42
N ALA A 52 -4.72 -18.60 -3.16
CA ALA A 52 -5.69 -19.45 -2.49
C ALA A 52 -7.10 -18.84 -2.40
N PHE A 53 -7.18 -17.51 -2.27
CA PHE A 53 -8.44 -16.77 -2.13
C PHE A 53 -9.16 -16.47 -3.46
N TYR A 54 -8.42 -16.22 -4.55
CA TYR A 54 -9.00 -15.75 -5.80
C TYR A 54 -9.29 -16.85 -6.83
N LEU A 55 -8.69 -18.04 -6.71
CA LEU A 55 -8.82 -19.10 -7.70
C LEU A 55 -9.92 -20.12 -7.35
N LEU A 56 -10.65 -20.57 -8.38
CA LEU A 56 -11.68 -21.60 -8.22
C LEU A 56 -11.13 -22.93 -7.66
N PRO A 57 -10.00 -23.50 -8.15
CA PRO A 57 -9.54 -24.81 -7.68
C PRO A 57 -9.28 -24.88 -6.17
N THR A 58 -8.91 -23.77 -5.52
CA THR A 58 -8.67 -23.70 -4.08
C THR A 58 -9.93 -23.35 -3.27
N ARG A 59 -11.02 -22.94 -3.92
CA ARG A 59 -12.27 -22.56 -3.25
C ARG A 59 -13.47 -23.43 -3.59
N ALA A 60 -13.36 -24.29 -4.60
CA ALA A 60 -14.44 -25.17 -5.03
C ALA A 60 -14.94 -26.07 -3.90
N TRP A 61 -14.10 -26.45 -2.93
CA TRP A 61 -14.50 -27.25 -1.77
C TRP A 61 -15.65 -26.61 -0.96
N GLU A 62 -15.71 -25.28 -0.86
CA GLU A 62 -16.77 -24.55 -0.14
C GLU A 62 -18.14 -24.79 -0.81
N LEU A 63 -18.20 -24.64 -2.13
CA LEU A 63 -19.40 -24.87 -2.95
C LEU A 63 -19.77 -26.35 -3.01
N LEU A 64 -18.77 -27.23 -3.09
CA LEU A 64 -18.95 -28.68 -3.13
C LEU A 64 -19.47 -29.25 -1.80
N ILE A 65 -19.15 -28.64 -0.65
CA ILE A 65 -19.78 -28.99 0.64
C ILE A 65 -21.29 -28.76 0.55
N GLY A 66 -21.73 -27.63 -0.03
CA GLY A 66 -23.15 -27.34 -0.27
C GLY A 66 -23.80 -28.38 -1.18
N ALA A 67 -23.14 -28.72 -2.30
CA ALA A 67 -23.62 -29.73 -3.25
C ALA A 67 -23.75 -31.14 -2.61
N LEU A 68 -22.76 -31.54 -1.82
CA LEU A 68 -22.80 -32.79 -1.06
C LEU A 68 -23.91 -32.77 0.00
N GLY A 69 -24.10 -31.64 0.67
CA GLY A 69 -25.22 -31.42 1.60
C GLY A 69 -26.57 -31.65 0.93
N ALA A 70 -26.76 -31.14 -0.28
CA ALA A 70 -27.99 -31.34 -1.05
C ALA A 70 -28.24 -32.83 -1.36
N LEU A 71 -27.21 -33.59 -1.73
CA LEU A 71 -27.33 -35.04 -1.97
C LEU A 71 -27.63 -35.84 -0.69
N LEU A 72 -27.17 -35.36 0.47
CA LEU A 72 -27.39 -36.00 1.77
C LEU A 72 -28.68 -35.53 2.45
N ALA A 73 -29.37 -34.52 1.91
CA ALA A 73 -30.56 -33.92 2.53
C ALA A 73 -31.78 -34.87 2.60
N THR A 74 -31.73 -36.03 1.94
CA THR A 74 -32.74 -37.09 2.01
C THR A 74 -32.31 -38.27 2.90
N ASN A 75 -31.06 -38.30 3.38
CA ASN A 75 -30.54 -39.37 4.21
C ASN A 75 -30.95 -39.17 5.69
N PRO A 76 -31.68 -40.11 6.32
CA PRO A 76 -32.18 -39.93 7.69
C PRO A 76 -31.08 -39.72 8.73
N THR A 77 -29.94 -40.39 8.58
CA THR A 77 -28.79 -40.26 9.49
C THR A 77 -28.16 -38.88 9.36
N ALA A 78 -27.96 -38.40 8.13
CA ALA A 78 -27.42 -37.05 7.89
C ALA A 78 -28.32 -35.96 8.48
N ILE A 79 -29.64 -36.09 8.30
CA ILE A 79 -30.62 -35.17 8.91
C ILE A 79 -30.52 -35.19 10.44
N ARG A 80 -30.42 -36.37 11.06
CA ARG A 80 -30.28 -36.50 12.53
C ARG A 80 -29.01 -35.84 13.04
N CYS A 81 -27.87 -36.07 12.37
CA CYS A 81 -26.59 -35.44 12.73
C CYS A 81 -26.66 -33.91 12.56
N ALA A 82 -27.19 -33.43 11.43
CA ALA A 82 -27.37 -32.01 11.18
C ALA A 82 -28.27 -31.33 12.23
N ARG A 83 -29.35 -32.00 12.66
CA ARG A 83 -30.21 -31.52 13.75
C ARG A 83 -29.50 -31.36 15.08
N ALA A 84 -28.62 -32.31 15.43
CA ALA A 84 -27.81 -32.23 16.64
C ALA A 84 -26.84 -31.03 16.62
N LEU A 85 -26.45 -30.58 15.42
CA LEU A 85 -25.53 -29.46 15.22
C LEU A 85 -26.22 -28.10 15.02
N LEU A 86 -27.54 -27.99 15.08
CA LEU A 86 -28.24 -26.74 14.75
C LEU A 86 -27.86 -25.58 15.67
N LEU A 87 -27.93 -25.77 16.98
CA LEU A 87 -27.58 -24.71 17.94
C LEU A 87 -26.11 -24.26 17.81
N PRO A 88 -25.11 -25.16 17.78
CA PRO A 88 -23.72 -24.74 17.57
C PRO A 88 -23.50 -24.13 16.18
N ALA A 89 -24.21 -24.59 15.14
CA ALA A 89 -24.13 -23.97 13.81
C ALA A 89 -24.63 -22.52 13.80
N PHE A 90 -25.78 -22.23 14.43
CA PHE A 90 -26.28 -20.87 14.57
C PHE A 90 -25.35 -20.00 15.42
N ALA A 91 -24.85 -20.52 16.53
CA ALA A 91 -23.90 -19.82 17.37
C ALA A 91 -22.62 -19.48 16.60
N ALA A 92 -22.10 -20.43 15.80
CA ALA A 92 -20.94 -20.20 14.96
C ALA A 92 -21.19 -19.07 13.95
N LEU A 93 -22.32 -19.09 13.22
CA LEU A 93 -22.64 -18.04 12.24
C LEU A 93 -22.91 -16.66 12.89
N ALA A 94 -23.43 -16.63 14.12
CA ALA A 94 -23.69 -15.39 14.84
C ALA A 94 -22.41 -14.78 15.45
N ILE A 95 -21.47 -15.61 15.90
CA ILE A 95 -20.28 -15.19 16.64
C ILE A 95 -19.09 -14.93 15.72
N LEU A 96 -18.85 -15.80 14.73
CA LEU A 96 -17.68 -15.73 13.86
C LEU A 96 -17.45 -14.37 13.19
N PRO A 97 -18.47 -13.62 12.72
CA PRO A 97 -18.24 -12.29 12.14
C PRO A 97 -17.60 -11.28 13.09
N PHE A 98 -17.68 -11.51 14.41
CA PHE A 98 -17.13 -10.63 15.44
C PHE A 98 -15.80 -11.14 16.02
N VAL A 99 -15.35 -12.32 15.62
CA VAL A 99 -14.11 -12.94 16.08
C VAL A 99 -13.06 -12.81 14.98
N ARG A 100 -11.92 -12.21 15.31
CA ARG A 100 -10.77 -12.19 14.41
C ARG A 100 -10.16 -13.59 14.36
N THR A 101 -10.47 -14.31 13.29
CA THR A 101 -9.73 -15.50 12.87
C THR A 101 -8.41 -15.04 12.24
N GLY A 102 -7.37 -15.88 12.29
CA GLY A 102 -6.01 -15.48 11.89
C GLY A 102 -5.87 -14.95 10.46
N HIS A 103 -4.67 -14.54 10.06
CA HIS A 103 -4.44 -13.78 8.82
C HIS A 103 -4.65 -14.55 7.50
N ALA A 104 -4.80 -15.88 7.52
CA ALA A 104 -4.96 -16.69 6.31
C ALA A 104 -6.42 -17.08 6.09
N HIS A 105 -7.01 -16.61 4.99
CA HIS A 105 -8.34 -16.98 4.52
C HIS A 105 -8.25 -17.34 3.02
N PRO A 106 -8.88 -18.44 2.54
CA PRO A 106 -9.80 -19.34 3.27
C PRO A 106 -9.07 -20.24 4.27
N GLY A 107 -9.65 -20.42 5.46
CA GLY A 107 -9.07 -21.23 6.53
C GLY A 107 -10.12 -22.02 7.31
N ALA A 108 -9.81 -22.33 8.58
CA ALA A 108 -10.73 -23.05 9.46
C ALA A 108 -12.06 -22.31 9.67
N ASP A 109 -12.03 -20.98 9.61
CA ASP A 109 -13.19 -20.10 9.67
C ASP A 109 -14.17 -20.37 8.52
N ALA A 110 -13.67 -20.44 7.28
CA ALA A 110 -14.48 -20.78 6.10
C ALA A 110 -15.08 -22.19 6.24
N ALA A 111 -14.32 -23.15 6.77
CA ALA A 111 -14.80 -24.51 6.95
C ALA A 111 -15.93 -24.57 7.99
N ILE A 112 -15.79 -23.86 9.11
CA ILE A 112 -16.83 -23.76 10.12
C ILE A 112 -18.09 -23.11 9.54
N VAL A 113 -17.95 -22.02 8.76
CA VAL A 113 -19.09 -21.36 8.11
C VAL A 113 -19.79 -22.30 7.12
N CYS A 114 -19.04 -23.02 6.28
CA CYS A 114 -19.61 -23.98 5.32
C CYS A 114 -20.35 -25.13 6.03
N LEU A 115 -19.73 -25.71 7.07
CA LEU A 115 -20.31 -26.81 7.84
C LEU A 115 -21.52 -26.37 8.67
N ALA A 116 -21.49 -25.17 9.26
CA ALA A 116 -22.62 -24.60 9.96
C ALA A 116 -23.79 -24.35 9.01
N THR A 117 -23.51 -23.74 7.86
CA THR A 117 -24.52 -23.45 6.83
C THR A 117 -25.17 -24.74 6.32
N VAL A 118 -24.39 -25.76 5.94
CA VAL A 118 -24.95 -27.02 5.47
C VAL A 118 -25.74 -27.77 6.56
N SER A 119 -25.30 -27.68 7.82
CA SER A 119 -26.02 -28.28 8.96
C SER A 119 -27.40 -27.64 9.16
N ILE A 120 -27.50 -26.31 8.99
CA ILE A 120 -28.78 -25.59 9.06
C ILE A 120 -29.69 -26.00 7.90
N LEU A 121 -29.16 -26.06 6.67
CA LEU A 121 -29.93 -26.41 5.47
C LEU A 121 -30.44 -27.86 5.49
N VAL A 122 -29.61 -28.81 5.94
CA VAL A 122 -29.95 -30.24 6.00
C VAL A 122 -30.80 -30.58 7.24
N GLY A 123 -30.53 -29.94 8.38
CA GLY A 123 -31.16 -30.27 9.66
C GLY A 123 -32.67 -29.99 9.70
N ARG A 124 -33.15 -28.99 8.94
CA ARG A 124 -34.58 -28.62 8.80
C ARG A 124 -35.36 -28.64 10.12
N SER A 125 -35.38 -27.52 10.84
CA SER A 125 -36.03 -27.45 12.16
C SER A 125 -37.26 -26.54 12.20
N ALA A 126 -38.38 -27.15 12.60
CA ALA A 126 -39.67 -26.48 12.80
C ALA A 126 -39.65 -25.41 13.91
N LEU A 127 -38.74 -25.52 14.89
CA LEU A 127 -38.60 -24.51 15.94
C LEU A 127 -38.10 -23.18 15.35
N PHE A 128 -37.13 -23.24 14.44
CA PHE A 128 -36.56 -22.06 13.80
C PHE A 128 -37.48 -21.48 12.72
N GLU A 129 -38.32 -22.31 12.10
CA GLU A 129 -39.37 -21.84 11.20
C GLU A 129 -40.41 -20.94 11.87
N ARG A 130 -40.51 -20.97 13.21
CA ARG A 130 -41.44 -20.19 14.04
C ARG A 130 -40.80 -18.98 14.74
N LEU A 131 -39.49 -18.78 14.61
CA LEU A 131 -38.80 -17.67 15.28
C LEU A 131 -39.10 -16.32 14.60
N ALA A 132 -39.43 -15.30 15.40
CA ALA A 132 -39.69 -13.92 14.95
C ALA A 132 -38.60 -13.29 14.05
N PRO A 133 -37.29 -13.47 14.29
CA PRO A 133 -36.25 -12.92 13.39
C PRO A 133 -36.21 -13.55 11.99
N LYS A 134 -36.97 -14.64 11.73
CA LYS A 134 -37.05 -15.28 10.41
C LYS A 134 -37.45 -14.29 9.32
N THR A 135 -38.41 -13.42 9.58
CA THR A 135 -38.88 -12.46 8.57
C THR A 135 -37.77 -11.49 8.15
N GLY A 136 -36.99 -11.00 9.11
CA GLY A 136 -35.85 -10.11 8.83
C GLY A 136 -34.69 -10.82 8.14
N LEU A 137 -34.34 -12.03 8.60
CA LEU A 137 -33.26 -12.83 7.99
C LEU A 137 -33.60 -13.28 6.57
N VAL A 138 -34.85 -13.70 6.32
CA VAL A 138 -35.33 -14.04 4.97
C VAL A 138 -35.35 -12.80 4.09
N PHE A 139 -35.79 -11.66 4.60
CA PHE A 139 -35.71 -10.39 3.87
C PHE A 139 -34.27 -10.06 3.43
N LEU A 140 -33.31 -10.14 4.35
CA LEU A 140 -31.89 -9.92 4.03
C LEU A 140 -31.36 -10.94 3.02
N GLY A 141 -31.76 -12.20 3.14
CA GLY A 141 -31.45 -13.25 2.16
C GLY A 141 -32.00 -12.94 0.78
N ASN A 142 -33.25 -12.46 0.69
CA ASN A 142 -33.89 -12.12 -0.58
C ASN A 142 -33.17 -10.98 -1.30
N ILE A 143 -32.67 -9.98 -0.58
CA ILE A 143 -31.95 -8.85 -1.19
C ILE A 143 -30.43 -9.07 -1.29
N SER A 144 -29.92 -10.26 -0.91
CA SER A 144 -28.49 -10.48 -0.68
C SER A 144 -27.61 -10.28 -1.92
N TYR A 145 -28.09 -10.68 -3.10
CA TYR A 145 -27.38 -10.44 -4.35
C TYR A 145 -27.28 -8.94 -4.65
N SER A 146 -28.40 -8.24 -4.58
CA SER A 146 -28.43 -6.79 -4.75
C SER A 146 -27.55 -6.06 -3.71
N LEU A 147 -27.57 -6.52 -2.46
CA LEU A 147 -26.74 -6.00 -1.38
C LEU A 147 -25.24 -6.21 -1.65
N TYR A 148 -24.85 -7.40 -2.13
CA TYR A 148 -23.49 -7.72 -2.50
C TYR A 148 -22.94 -6.77 -3.57
N LEU A 149 -23.75 -6.39 -4.56
CA LEU A 149 -23.32 -5.48 -5.62
C LEU A 149 -23.11 -4.04 -5.14
N VAL A 150 -23.97 -3.53 -4.25
CA VAL A 150 -23.98 -2.10 -3.89
C VAL A 150 -23.16 -1.75 -2.66
N HIS A 151 -23.02 -2.66 -1.70
CA HIS A 151 -22.37 -2.32 -0.41
C HIS A 151 -20.93 -1.86 -0.58
N TRP A 152 -20.13 -2.57 -1.38
CA TRP A 152 -18.71 -2.28 -1.50
C TRP A 152 -18.42 -0.93 -2.19
N PRO A 153 -19.01 -0.60 -3.37
CA PRO A 153 -18.83 0.72 -3.97
C PRO A 153 -19.21 1.87 -3.05
N ILE A 154 -20.33 1.77 -2.32
CA ILE A 154 -20.77 2.83 -1.40
C ILE A 154 -19.77 2.98 -0.25
N ILE A 155 -19.36 1.88 0.38
CA ILE A 155 -18.40 1.90 1.49
C ILE A 155 -17.06 2.48 1.02
N VAL A 156 -16.55 2.04 -0.13
CA VAL A 156 -15.30 2.56 -0.70
C VAL A 156 -15.42 4.03 -1.02
N PHE A 157 -16.54 4.48 -1.61
CA PHE A 157 -16.75 5.89 -1.92
C PHE A 157 -16.79 6.76 -0.66
N MET A 158 -17.50 6.30 0.39
CA MET A 158 -17.52 7.02 1.67
C MET A 158 -16.13 7.10 2.31
N ASN A 159 -15.36 6.01 2.30
CA ASN A 159 -13.97 6.05 2.78
C ASN A 159 -13.06 6.90 1.88
N ASN A 160 -13.34 6.96 0.58
CA ASN A 160 -12.59 7.79 -0.35
C ASN A 160 -12.92 9.27 -0.18
N LEU A 161 -14.13 9.64 0.23
CA LEU A 161 -14.49 11.04 0.47
C LEU A 161 -13.82 11.61 1.72
N TYR A 162 -13.77 10.84 2.81
CA TYR A 162 -13.19 11.30 4.07
C TYR A 162 -11.66 11.26 4.05
N ILE A 163 -11.02 12.27 4.65
CA ILE A 163 -9.56 12.26 4.90
C ILE A 163 -9.23 11.47 6.17
N GLU A 164 -10.04 11.67 7.20
CA GLU A 164 -9.93 10.99 8.48
C GLU A 164 -10.85 9.76 8.54
N ALA A 165 -10.87 9.07 9.68
CA ALA A 165 -11.78 7.97 9.89
C ALA A 165 -13.24 8.43 9.73
N VAL A 166 -14.01 7.72 8.89
CA VAL A 166 -15.44 8.00 8.69
C VAL A 166 -16.17 7.98 10.04
N PRO A 167 -16.89 9.04 10.44
CA PRO A 167 -17.60 9.11 11.72
C PRO A 167 -18.61 7.97 11.89
N ALA A 168 -18.87 7.56 13.13
CA ALA A 168 -19.79 6.46 13.42
C ALA A 168 -21.21 6.72 12.88
N SER A 169 -21.71 7.95 12.97
CA SER A 169 -23.01 8.35 12.41
C SER A 169 -23.07 8.15 10.90
N VAL A 170 -22.01 8.51 10.19
CA VAL A 170 -21.90 8.34 8.73
C VAL A 170 -21.79 6.86 8.36
N ARG A 171 -21.10 6.04 9.16
CA ARG A 171 -21.06 4.57 8.94
C ARG A 171 -22.45 3.95 9.10
N VAL A 172 -23.20 4.33 10.14
CA VAL A 172 -24.57 3.86 10.35
C VAL A 172 -25.47 4.30 9.19
N PHE A 173 -25.37 5.56 8.77
CA PHE A 173 -26.07 6.05 7.58
C PHE A 173 -25.68 5.27 6.31
N THR A 174 -24.39 4.97 6.12
CA THR A 174 -23.88 4.20 4.99
C THR A 174 -24.48 2.80 4.93
N VAL A 175 -24.61 2.12 6.08
CA VAL A 175 -25.27 0.81 6.18
C VAL A 175 -26.76 0.93 5.81
N ALA A 176 -27.47 1.92 6.36
CA ALA A 176 -28.88 2.14 6.05
C ALA A 176 -29.11 2.46 4.57
N LEU A 177 -28.26 3.31 3.98
CA LEU A 177 -28.28 3.66 2.56
C LEU A 177 -28.02 2.43 1.69
N THR A 178 -27.04 1.62 2.07
CA THR A 178 -26.69 0.38 1.37
C THR A 178 -27.86 -0.61 1.34
N ILE A 179 -28.52 -0.85 2.48
CA ILE A 179 -29.69 -1.74 2.56
C ILE A 179 -30.86 -1.17 1.74
N THR A 180 -31.09 0.15 1.80
CA THR A 180 -32.16 0.81 1.06
C THR A 180 -31.95 0.69 -0.45
N LEU A 181 -30.74 0.98 -0.94
CA LEU A 181 -30.40 0.85 -2.36
C LEU A 181 -30.44 -0.61 -2.82
N ALA A 182 -29.99 -1.55 -1.98
CA ALA A 182 -30.11 -2.97 -2.25
C ALA A 182 -31.57 -3.40 -2.41
N TYR A 183 -32.47 -2.94 -1.53
CA TYR A 183 -33.90 -3.24 -1.63
C TYR A 183 -34.55 -2.62 -2.88
N LEU A 184 -34.21 -1.36 -3.20
CA LEU A 184 -34.70 -0.71 -4.42
C LEU A 184 -34.24 -1.45 -5.67
N MET A 185 -32.96 -1.83 -5.73
CA MET A 185 -32.41 -2.59 -6.85
C MET A 185 -33.02 -3.99 -6.93
N TYR A 186 -33.23 -4.66 -5.80
CA TYR A 186 -33.93 -5.94 -5.74
C TYR A 186 -35.33 -5.83 -6.35
N ARG A 187 -36.13 -4.84 -5.94
CA ARG A 187 -37.54 -4.71 -6.36
C ARG A 187 -37.71 -4.17 -7.78
N THR A 188 -36.81 -3.28 -8.23
CA THR A 188 -36.95 -2.59 -9.53
C THR A 188 -36.15 -3.24 -10.65
N VAL A 189 -35.10 -4.00 -10.31
CA VAL A 189 -34.23 -4.68 -11.28
C VAL A 189 -34.28 -6.19 -11.08
N GLU A 190 -33.82 -6.70 -9.94
CA GLU A 190 -33.62 -8.13 -9.76
C GLU A 190 -34.92 -8.94 -9.94
N GLU A 191 -35.99 -8.59 -9.23
CA GLU A 191 -37.27 -9.30 -9.24
C GLU A 191 -37.96 -9.26 -10.62
N PRO A 192 -38.07 -8.12 -11.31
CA PRO A 192 -38.59 -8.07 -12.69
C PRO A 192 -37.79 -8.93 -13.67
N PHE A 193 -36.46 -8.93 -13.58
CA PHE A 193 -35.62 -9.67 -14.52
C PHE A 193 -35.51 -11.17 -14.21
N ARG A 194 -35.68 -11.59 -12.95
CA ARG A 194 -35.65 -13.00 -12.51
C ARG A 194 -36.68 -13.88 -13.22
N GLY A 195 -37.85 -13.32 -13.57
CA GLY A 195 -38.91 -14.02 -14.30
C GLY A 195 -39.00 -13.65 -15.78
N SER A 196 -38.09 -12.80 -16.29
CA SER A 196 -38.23 -12.25 -17.65
C SER A 196 -37.87 -13.30 -18.71
N LYS A 197 -38.76 -13.47 -19.69
CA LYS A 197 -38.49 -14.29 -20.89
C LYS A 197 -37.82 -13.44 -21.97
N THR A 198 -36.65 -12.92 -21.67
CA THR A 198 -35.89 -12.11 -22.62
C THR A 198 -35.30 -13.02 -23.71
N SER A 199 -35.43 -12.63 -24.98
CA SER A 199 -34.81 -13.36 -26.10
C SER A 199 -33.28 -13.38 -25.93
N THR A 200 -32.67 -14.55 -26.18
CA THR A 200 -31.21 -14.76 -26.11
C THR A 200 -30.42 -13.75 -26.94
N ARG A 201 -30.94 -13.36 -28.11
CA ARG A 201 -30.32 -12.35 -28.98
C ARG A 201 -30.30 -10.97 -28.32
N LYS A 202 -31.41 -10.56 -27.69
CA LYS A 202 -31.48 -9.26 -26.98
C LYS A 202 -30.52 -9.25 -25.80
N LEU A 203 -30.48 -10.34 -25.03
CA LEU A 203 -29.55 -10.48 -23.91
C LEU A 203 -28.08 -10.41 -24.39
N ALA A 204 -27.73 -11.15 -25.43
CA ALA A 204 -26.36 -11.14 -25.98
C ALA A 204 -25.93 -9.74 -26.46
N VAL A 205 -26.82 -9.03 -27.17
CA VAL A 205 -26.54 -7.66 -27.63
C VAL A 205 -26.39 -6.69 -26.46
N SER A 206 -27.26 -6.79 -25.45
CA SER A 206 -27.18 -5.96 -24.24
C SER A 206 -25.87 -6.21 -23.48
N LEU A 207 -25.50 -7.47 -23.26
CA LEU A 207 -24.24 -7.83 -22.59
C LEU A 207 -23.02 -7.34 -23.38
N ALA A 208 -23.01 -7.51 -24.71
CA ALA A 208 -21.94 -7.01 -25.57
C ALA A 208 -21.84 -5.48 -25.51
N SER A 209 -22.97 -4.77 -25.53
CA SER A 209 -23.01 -3.31 -25.47
C SER A 209 -22.49 -2.79 -24.13
N VAL A 210 -22.88 -3.41 -23.02
CA VAL A 210 -22.36 -3.09 -21.68
C VAL A 210 -20.87 -3.38 -21.60
N GLY A 211 -20.40 -4.51 -22.15
CA GLY A 211 -18.99 -4.85 -22.20
C GLY A 211 -18.16 -3.81 -22.97
N ILE A 212 -18.63 -3.37 -24.13
CA ILE A 212 -17.99 -2.31 -24.93
C ILE A 212 -17.97 -0.98 -24.18
N LEU A 213 -19.07 -0.61 -23.51
CA LEU A 213 -19.14 0.62 -22.72
C LEU A 213 -18.15 0.60 -21.57
N ILE A 214 -18.09 -0.49 -20.80
CA ILE A 214 -17.15 -0.64 -19.68
C ILE A 214 -15.70 -0.56 -20.20
N ALA A 215 -15.39 -1.26 -21.30
CA ALA A 215 -14.06 -1.20 -21.91
C ALA A 215 -13.71 0.23 -22.37
N GLY A 216 -14.63 0.92 -23.03
CA GLY A 216 -14.43 2.29 -23.49
C GLY A 216 -14.21 3.29 -22.35
N VAL A 217 -15.02 3.21 -21.29
CA VAL A 217 -14.84 4.03 -20.07
C VAL A 217 -13.49 3.74 -19.42
N GLN A 218 -13.13 2.46 -19.29
CA GLN A 218 -11.84 2.07 -18.71
C GLN A 218 -10.67 2.62 -19.54
N THR A 219 -10.73 2.54 -20.87
CA THR A 219 -9.71 3.11 -21.76
C THR A 219 -9.62 4.63 -21.61
N ALA A 220 -10.75 5.34 -21.57
CA ALA A 220 -10.77 6.79 -21.40
C ALA A 220 -10.14 7.21 -20.06
N VAL A 221 -10.44 6.50 -18.97
CA VAL A 221 -9.83 6.75 -17.65
C VAL A 221 -8.33 6.53 -17.67
N VAL A 222 -7.85 5.43 -18.28
CA VAL A 222 -6.41 5.13 -18.39
C VAL A 222 -5.68 6.19 -19.22
N LEU A 223 -6.28 6.66 -20.31
CA LEU A 223 -5.68 7.72 -21.13
C LEU A 223 -5.60 9.05 -20.38
N HIS A 224 -6.61 9.38 -19.56
CA HIS A 224 -6.61 10.57 -18.72
C HIS A 224 -5.56 10.49 -17.60
N ASP A 225 -5.42 9.34 -16.94
CA ASP A 225 -4.51 9.18 -15.78
C ASP A 225 -3.02 9.19 -16.17
N ASN A 226 -2.69 8.86 -17.43
CA ASN A 226 -1.33 8.96 -17.96
C ASN A 226 -0.88 10.39 -18.35
N SER A 227 -1.74 11.39 -18.17
CA SER A 227 -1.37 12.80 -18.39
C SER A 227 -0.37 13.29 -17.32
N GLU A 228 0.40 14.35 -17.61
CA GLU A 228 1.29 14.99 -16.63
C GLU A 228 0.53 15.60 -15.42
N SER A 229 -0.80 15.66 -15.50
CA SER A 229 -1.70 16.00 -14.38
C SER A 229 -2.13 14.79 -13.54
N GLY A 230 -1.75 13.56 -13.91
CA GLY A 230 -2.11 12.33 -13.21
C GLY A 230 -1.36 12.12 -11.89
N PHE A 231 -2.00 11.43 -10.94
CA PHE A 231 -1.40 11.19 -9.61
C PHE A 231 -0.21 10.26 -9.67
N ALA A 232 -0.24 9.28 -10.57
CA ALA A 232 0.91 8.41 -10.81
C ALA A 232 2.14 9.24 -11.20
N TYR A 233 1.94 10.30 -12.01
CA TYR A 233 3.01 11.22 -12.37
C TYR A 233 3.45 12.08 -11.18
N MET A 234 2.52 12.68 -10.42
CA MET A 234 2.87 13.51 -9.26
C MET A 234 3.57 12.74 -8.13
N ARG A 235 3.16 11.50 -7.87
CA ARG A 235 3.73 10.60 -6.84
C ARG A 235 4.90 9.77 -7.34
N ARG A 236 5.34 9.95 -8.60
CA ARG A 236 6.45 9.18 -9.17
C ARG A 236 7.70 9.31 -8.31
N ILE A 237 8.54 8.28 -8.37
CA ILE A 237 9.82 8.31 -7.68
C ILE A 237 10.67 9.43 -8.28
N ASN A 238 10.85 10.50 -7.52
CA ASN A 238 11.94 11.45 -7.65
C ASN A 238 13.32 10.78 -7.51
N TYR A 239 13.92 10.49 -8.66
CA TYR A 239 15.27 9.95 -8.81
C TYR A 239 16.33 11.06 -8.99
N GLY A 240 15.96 12.34 -8.93
CA GLY A 240 16.81 13.44 -9.37
C GLY A 240 16.95 13.45 -10.89
N LEU A 241 18.18 13.42 -11.40
CA LEU A 241 18.48 13.57 -12.83
C LEU A 241 17.96 12.42 -13.70
N HIS A 242 18.14 11.17 -13.26
CA HIS A 242 17.76 10.00 -14.04
C HIS A 242 17.60 8.75 -13.15
N GLY A 243 16.74 7.80 -13.57
CA GLY A 243 16.47 6.57 -12.81
C GLY A 243 17.69 5.69 -12.54
N SER A 244 18.70 5.73 -13.40
CA SER A 244 19.97 5.01 -13.18
C SER A 244 20.81 5.59 -12.06
N CYS A 245 20.63 6.87 -11.72
CA CYS A 245 21.41 7.56 -10.69
C CYS A 245 21.02 7.12 -9.27
N TYR A 246 20.02 6.22 -9.14
CA TYR A 246 19.63 5.63 -7.87
C TYR A 246 20.70 4.71 -7.25
N ALA A 247 21.67 4.22 -8.02
CA ALA A 247 22.73 3.35 -7.51
C ALA A 247 24.05 3.48 -8.28
N GLN A 248 24.12 4.44 -9.20
CA GLN A 248 25.28 4.70 -10.05
C GLN A 248 25.55 6.20 -10.02
N PHE A 249 26.82 6.59 -10.13
CA PHE A 249 27.24 7.98 -10.16
C PHE A 249 28.32 8.19 -11.23
N ALA A 250 28.70 9.45 -11.46
CA ALA A 250 29.69 9.86 -12.46
C ALA A 250 29.40 9.47 -13.93
N LYS A 251 28.24 8.88 -14.23
CA LYS A 251 27.75 8.69 -15.60
C LYS A 251 27.28 10.02 -16.20
N PRO A 252 27.33 10.20 -17.53
CA PRO A 252 26.86 11.43 -18.18
C PRO A 252 25.41 11.81 -17.79
N VAL A 253 24.51 10.82 -17.69
CA VAL A 253 23.12 11.02 -17.27
C VAL A 253 22.93 11.42 -15.81
N CYS A 254 23.99 11.32 -14.99
CA CYS A 254 24.00 11.71 -13.58
C CYS A 254 24.79 13.00 -13.34
N LYS A 255 25.08 13.76 -14.40
CA LYS A 255 25.74 15.07 -14.33
C LYS A 255 24.89 16.11 -15.05
N THR A 256 24.90 17.35 -14.57
CA THR A 256 24.31 18.49 -15.30
C THR A 256 25.28 19.13 -16.29
N SER A 257 26.58 18.88 -16.14
CA SER A 257 27.63 19.31 -17.06
C SER A 257 28.80 18.32 -17.13
N ASN A 258 29.71 18.52 -18.08
CA ASN A 258 30.85 17.60 -18.28
C ASN A 258 31.85 17.63 -17.10
N ASN A 259 32.06 18.81 -16.50
CA ASN A 259 33.00 19.04 -15.41
C ASN A 259 32.28 19.68 -14.23
N PRO A 260 31.43 18.93 -13.51
CA PRO A 260 30.69 19.46 -12.38
C PRO A 260 31.63 19.89 -11.27
N ASN A 261 31.29 20.96 -10.55
CA ASN A 261 32.04 21.43 -9.38
C ASN A 261 31.38 21.00 -8.05
N THR A 262 30.16 20.46 -8.12
CA THR A 262 29.36 20.09 -6.95
C THR A 262 29.00 18.61 -6.98
N VAL A 263 29.08 17.93 -5.84
CA VAL A 263 28.56 16.56 -5.66
C VAL A 263 27.37 16.59 -4.72
N VAL A 264 26.24 16.03 -5.14
CA VAL A 264 25.10 15.74 -4.27
C VAL A 264 25.18 14.28 -3.83
N TRP A 265 25.47 14.05 -2.55
CA TRP A 265 25.76 12.72 -2.01
C TRP A 265 24.80 12.32 -0.88
N GLY A 266 24.19 11.16 -1.03
CA GLY A 266 23.48 10.47 0.05
C GLY A 266 22.42 9.51 -0.43
N ASP A 267 21.27 9.48 0.25
CA ASP A 267 20.23 8.48 0.01
C ASP A 267 19.08 9.01 -0.88
N SER A 268 17.88 8.45 -0.73
CA SER A 268 16.67 8.93 -1.42
C SER A 268 16.28 10.37 -1.04
N PHE A 269 16.77 10.89 0.09
CA PHE A 269 16.63 12.30 0.46
C PHE A 269 17.56 13.21 -0.34
N ALA A 270 18.77 12.74 -0.65
CA ALA A 270 19.61 13.41 -1.65
C ALA A 270 18.97 13.38 -3.03
N MET A 271 18.37 12.26 -3.45
CA MET A 271 17.70 12.17 -4.76
C MET A 271 16.61 13.23 -4.93
N HIS A 272 15.76 13.41 -3.90
CA HIS A 272 14.59 14.27 -4.05
C HIS A 272 14.90 15.78 -3.99
N ILE A 273 16.13 16.20 -3.69
CA ILE A 273 16.53 17.62 -3.71
C ILE A 273 17.23 18.03 -5.01
N VAL A 274 17.66 17.07 -5.83
CA VAL A 274 18.44 17.35 -7.05
C VAL A 274 17.66 18.20 -8.04
N GLU A 275 16.34 17.98 -8.19
CA GLU A 275 15.53 18.82 -9.09
C GLU A 275 15.46 20.27 -8.61
N GLY A 276 15.32 20.49 -7.31
CA GLY A 276 15.36 21.82 -6.70
C GLY A 276 16.70 22.51 -6.97
N LEU A 277 17.81 21.84 -6.65
CA LEU A 277 19.16 22.33 -6.90
C LEU A 277 19.43 22.62 -8.38
N ARG A 278 18.90 21.82 -9.30
CA ARG A 278 19.07 22.02 -10.74
C ARG A 278 18.35 23.30 -11.22
N LYS A 279 17.22 23.64 -10.61
CA LYS A 279 16.41 24.80 -10.98
C LYS A 279 16.83 26.10 -10.27
N SER A 280 17.48 25.98 -9.11
CA SER A 280 18.04 27.11 -8.38
C SER A 280 19.44 27.41 -8.94
N GLU A 281 19.48 28.37 -9.89
CA GLU A 281 20.63 28.87 -10.65
C GLU A 281 21.80 27.91 -10.94
N GLY A 282 21.81 27.32 -12.15
CA GLY A 282 23.05 26.98 -12.87
C GLY A 282 24.03 26.01 -12.20
N LEU A 283 23.62 25.24 -11.18
CA LEU A 283 24.51 24.34 -10.46
C LEU A 283 25.05 23.21 -11.36
N ASP A 284 26.36 23.26 -11.57
CA ASP A 284 27.18 22.23 -12.20
C ASP A 284 27.41 21.07 -11.20
N LEU A 285 26.47 20.13 -11.18
CA LEU A 285 26.42 19.05 -10.20
C LEU A 285 26.54 17.66 -10.81
N THR A 286 27.09 16.74 -10.03
CA THR A 286 26.94 15.29 -10.22
C THR A 286 26.15 14.70 -9.07
N GLN A 287 25.20 13.83 -9.40
CA GLN A 287 24.41 13.07 -8.44
C GLN A 287 25.13 11.78 -8.08
N ALA A 288 25.37 11.57 -6.79
CA ALA A 288 25.99 10.38 -6.22
C ALA A 288 25.09 9.81 -5.13
N THR A 289 24.01 9.15 -5.53
CA THR A 289 22.96 8.72 -4.59
C THR A 289 22.71 7.22 -4.60
N ARG A 290 22.39 6.66 -3.42
CA ARG A 290 21.94 5.27 -3.31
C ARG A 290 20.80 5.11 -2.31
N SER A 291 19.69 4.47 -2.72
CA SER A 291 18.51 4.31 -1.84
C SER A 291 18.88 3.65 -0.51
N ALA A 292 18.41 4.23 0.60
CA ALA A 292 18.72 3.81 1.96
C ALA A 292 20.23 3.71 2.27
N CYS A 293 21.07 4.50 1.60
CA CYS A 293 22.52 4.54 1.79
C CYS A 293 22.96 5.97 2.13
N ALA A 294 22.88 6.32 3.42
CA ALA A 294 23.39 7.60 3.90
C ALA A 294 24.92 7.67 3.73
N PRO A 295 25.49 8.87 3.55
CA PRO A 295 26.91 9.05 3.23
C PRO A 295 27.76 8.87 4.49
N PHE A 296 27.87 7.63 4.97
CA PHE A 296 28.77 7.25 6.05
C PHE A 296 29.91 6.39 5.51
N ILE A 297 31.11 6.61 6.03
CA ILE A 297 32.30 5.86 5.65
C ILE A 297 32.41 4.65 6.59
N GLY A 298 32.51 3.44 6.02
CA GLY A 298 32.68 2.21 6.80
C GLY A 298 31.43 1.73 7.55
N THR A 299 30.27 2.37 7.36
CA THR A 299 29.01 1.88 7.91
C THR A 299 27.84 2.14 6.98
N SER A 300 26.79 1.34 7.09
CA SER A 300 25.57 1.46 6.28
C SER A 300 24.35 0.94 7.04
N PRO A 301 23.13 1.34 6.66
CA PRO A 301 21.91 0.80 7.27
C PRO A 301 21.75 -0.69 7.02
N TYR A 302 21.38 -1.43 8.06
CA TYR A 302 21.17 -2.87 8.03
C TYR A 302 19.68 -3.20 8.07
N ILE A 303 19.17 -3.81 7.00
CA ILE A 303 17.74 -4.17 6.86
C ILE A 303 17.64 -5.70 6.71
N PRO A 304 17.40 -6.44 7.82
CA PRO A 304 17.40 -7.91 7.82
C PRO A 304 16.20 -8.53 7.09
N THR A 305 15.17 -7.73 6.79
CA THR A 305 13.97 -8.20 6.09
C THR A 305 14.18 -8.39 4.59
N TYR A 306 15.31 -7.93 4.04
CA TYR A 306 15.69 -8.22 2.67
C TYR A 306 16.45 -9.54 2.59
N ALA A 307 16.08 -10.39 1.63
CA ALA A 307 16.74 -11.68 1.39
C ALA A 307 18.27 -11.56 1.25
N ASN A 308 18.77 -10.40 0.78
CA ASN A 308 20.19 -10.06 0.64
C ASN A 308 20.58 -8.80 1.46
N GLY A 309 20.04 -8.65 2.67
CA GLY A 309 20.26 -7.45 3.52
C GLY A 309 21.74 -7.15 3.80
N ASP A 310 22.52 -8.19 4.10
CA ASP A 310 23.98 -8.11 4.31
C ASP A 310 24.72 -7.59 3.08
N GLU A 311 24.44 -8.17 1.92
CA GLU A 311 25.08 -7.79 0.66
C GLU A 311 24.74 -6.35 0.28
N THR A 312 23.47 -5.97 0.44
CA THR A 312 22.99 -4.61 0.17
C THR A 312 23.73 -3.57 1.02
N SER A 313 23.93 -3.90 2.29
CA SER A 313 24.67 -3.07 3.26
C SER A 313 26.15 -2.94 2.85
N ARG A 314 26.82 -4.06 2.53
CA ARG A 314 28.21 -4.05 2.05
C ARG A 314 28.38 -3.25 0.75
N GLN A 315 27.44 -3.38 -0.19
CA GLN A 315 27.44 -2.58 -1.42
C GLN A 315 27.26 -1.08 -1.14
N CYS A 316 26.49 -0.70 -0.12
CA CYS A 316 26.38 0.69 0.31
C CYS A 316 27.70 1.22 0.89
N ILE A 317 28.38 0.45 1.75
CA ILE A 317 29.70 0.82 2.28
C ILE A 317 30.69 1.04 1.13
N GLN A 318 30.74 0.10 0.17
CA GLN A 318 31.62 0.23 -0.98
C GLN A 318 31.27 1.44 -1.85
N PHE A 319 29.98 1.65 -2.13
CA PHE A 319 29.50 2.81 -2.88
C PHE A 319 29.96 4.13 -2.25
N ASN A 320 29.84 4.27 -0.92
CA ASN A 320 30.29 5.48 -0.22
C ASN A 320 31.81 5.67 -0.28
N LYS A 321 32.59 4.60 -0.20
CA LYS A 321 34.05 4.66 -0.41
C LYS A 321 34.40 5.12 -1.83
N ASP A 322 33.70 4.61 -2.84
CA ASP A 322 33.92 4.97 -4.24
C ASP A 322 33.57 6.46 -4.49
N VAL A 323 32.47 6.95 -3.91
CA VAL A 323 32.07 8.37 -4.00
C VAL A 323 33.08 9.28 -3.32
N LEU A 324 33.57 8.92 -2.12
CA LEU A 324 34.62 9.69 -1.46
C LEU A 324 35.90 9.73 -2.31
N SER A 325 36.34 8.57 -2.81
CA SER A 325 37.53 8.51 -3.68
C SER A 325 37.39 9.36 -4.94
N TYR A 326 36.18 9.43 -5.51
CA TYR A 326 35.88 10.32 -6.63
C TYR A 326 36.02 11.80 -6.26
N ILE A 327 35.45 12.22 -5.12
CA ILE A 327 35.54 13.60 -4.61
C ILE A 327 37.00 14.01 -4.33
N GLU A 328 37.81 13.10 -3.79
CA GLU A 328 39.22 13.34 -3.47
C GLU A 328 40.09 13.48 -4.71
N LYS A 329 39.85 12.66 -5.74
CA LYS A 329 40.64 12.63 -6.99
C LYS A 329 40.27 13.76 -7.94
N ASP A 330 39.01 14.15 -8.00
CA ASP A 330 38.54 15.19 -8.91
C ASP A 330 38.73 16.58 -8.29
N LYS A 331 39.70 17.32 -8.84
CA LYS A 331 40.03 18.69 -8.39
C LYS A 331 38.98 19.72 -8.79
N ASN A 332 38.11 19.43 -9.76
CA ASN A 332 37.03 20.34 -10.15
C ASN A 332 35.93 20.40 -9.09
N ILE A 333 35.76 19.32 -8.31
CA ILE A 333 34.79 19.26 -7.23
C ILE A 333 35.26 20.15 -6.09
N THR A 334 34.60 21.28 -5.89
CA THR A 334 34.88 22.20 -4.78
C THR A 334 33.81 22.13 -3.70
N LYS A 335 32.59 21.66 -4.03
CA LYS A 335 31.44 21.65 -3.13
C LYS A 335 30.81 20.26 -2.99
N VAL A 336 30.42 19.91 -1.76
CA VAL A 336 29.70 18.67 -1.44
C VAL A 336 28.43 18.99 -0.67
N ILE A 337 27.31 18.55 -1.22
CA ILE A 337 25.98 18.65 -0.62
C ILE A 337 25.61 17.27 -0.07
N LEU A 338 25.54 17.15 1.24
CA LEU A 338 25.18 15.93 1.97
C LEU A 338 23.69 15.97 2.33
N ALA A 339 22.96 14.91 1.97
CA ALA A 339 21.54 14.80 2.29
C ALA A 339 21.12 13.33 2.49
N ALA A 340 20.53 13.03 3.63
CA ALA A 340 20.00 11.70 3.93
C ALA A 340 18.85 11.75 4.94
N ASN A 341 18.24 10.61 5.23
CA ASN A 341 17.31 10.48 6.35
C ASN A 341 18.01 10.51 7.72
N TYR A 342 18.76 11.57 8.02
CA TYR A 342 19.64 11.59 9.19
C TYR A 342 18.91 11.40 10.52
N VAL A 343 17.63 11.79 10.62
CA VAL A 343 16.78 11.58 11.79
C VAL A 343 16.65 10.10 12.14
N GLY A 344 16.66 9.21 11.14
CA GLY A 344 16.58 7.76 11.34
C GLY A 344 17.82 7.18 12.04
N TYR A 345 18.98 7.87 11.96
CA TYR A 345 20.25 7.35 12.45
C TYR A 345 20.63 7.81 13.86
N THR A 346 19.79 8.63 14.52
CA THR A 346 20.12 9.21 15.84
C THR A 346 19.37 8.59 17.02
N ASN A 347 18.50 7.60 16.81
CA ASN A 347 17.43 7.27 17.80
C ASN A 347 17.27 5.78 18.17
N GLY A 348 18.17 4.89 17.74
CA GLY A 348 18.13 3.47 18.11
C GLY A 348 17.06 2.63 17.42
N LYS A 349 16.28 3.19 16.50
CA LYS A 349 15.22 2.45 15.80
C LYS A 349 15.72 1.62 14.62
N LEU A 350 16.89 1.96 14.08
CA LEU A 350 17.51 1.25 12.97
C LEU A 350 18.79 0.56 13.43
N ASN A 351 19.17 -0.49 12.71
CA ASN A 351 20.48 -1.12 12.83
C ASN A 351 21.39 -0.65 11.69
N MET A 352 22.69 -0.68 11.96
CA MET A 352 23.74 -0.35 11.01
C MET A 352 24.73 -1.52 10.93
N LEU A 353 25.17 -1.84 9.72
CA LEU A 353 26.33 -2.69 9.50
C LEU A 353 27.57 -1.81 9.57
N SER A 354 28.51 -2.12 10.46
CA SER A 354 29.78 -1.44 10.64
C SER A 354 30.91 -2.35 10.17
N GLU A 355 31.80 -1.83 9.34
CA GLU A 355 33.05 -2.49 8.96
C GLU A 355 34.10 -2.31 10.06
N ARG A 356 34.70 -3.41 10.51
CA ARG A 356 35.77 -3.44 11.53
C ARG A 356 36.90 -4.34 11.05
N GLY A 357 37.83 -3.78 10.28
CA GLY A 357 38.89 -4.57 9.64
C GLY A 357 38.29 -5.51 8.61
N GLU A 358 38.48 -6.82 8.78
CA GLU A 358 37.93 -7.85 7.89
C GLU A 358 36.51 -8.31 8.28
N GLU A 359 36.02 -7.90 9.45
CA GLU A 359 34.71 -8.31 9.97
C GLU A 359 33.64 -7.23 9.82
N PHE A 360 32.38 -7.66 9.78
CA PHE A 360 31.22 -6.78 9.81
C PHE A 360 30.38 -7.03 11.06
N VAL A 361 30.02 -5.97 11.77
CA VAL A 361 29.25 -6.04 13.01
C VAL A 361 27.96 -5.24 12.84
N VAL A 362 26.84 -5.84 13.24
CA VAL A 362 25.55 -5.15 13.29
C VAL A 362 25.39 -4.47 14.64
N GLU A 363 25.16 -3.16 14.61
CA GLU A 363 25.03 -2.33 15.81
C GLU A 363 23.80 -1.42 15.68
N PRO A 364 23.08 -1.14 16.78
CA PRO A 364 21.97 -0.20 16.74
C PRO A 364 22.48 1.22 16.47
N THR A 365 21.61 2.04 15.88
CA THR A 365 21.83 3.48 15.73
C THR A 365 21.86 4.17 17.11
N SER A 366 22.66 5.23 17.24
CA SER A 366 22.66 6.05 18.45
C SER A 366 23.14 7.46 18.11
N ARG A 367 22.91 8.41 19.02
CA ARG A 367 23.43 9.78 18.88
C ARG A 367 24.96 9.77 18.77
N GLU A 368 25.62 8.98 19.59
CA GLU A 368 27.09 8.89 19.67
C GLU A 368 27.68 8.28 18.40
N LYS A 369 27.08 7.17 17.92
CA LYS A 369 27.50 6.52 16.67
C LYS A 369 27.29 7.46 15.49
N PHE A 370 26.11 8.09 15.38
CA PHE A 370 25.86 9.07 14.33
C PHE A 370 26.87 10.22 14.35
N THR A 371 27.15 10.78 15.54
CA THR A 371 28.11 11.87 15.69
C THR A 371 29.51 11.46 15.21
N ARG A 372 29.97 10.27 15.60
CA ARG A 372 31.26 9.72 15.18
C ARG A 372 31.31 9.48 13.67
N ASP A 373 30.30 8.80 13.13
CA ASP A 373 30.29 8.41 11.72
C ASP A 373 30.14 9.64 10.80
N PHE A 374 29.42 10.69 11.26
CA PHE A 374 29.32 11.98 10.56
C PHE A 374 30.59 12.84 10.72
N ASP A 375 31.26 12.80 11.88
CA ASP A 375 32.55 13.48 12.09
C ASP A 375 33.62 12.98 11.11
N LEU A 376 33.66 11.66 10.85
CA LEU A 376 34.61 11.04 9.91
C LEU A 376 34.46 11.58 8.48
N ILE A 377 33.23 11.70 7.97
CA ILE A 377 33.00 12.24 6.62
C ILE A 377 33.31 13.73 6.56
N LEU A 378 32.90 14.53 7.55
CA LEU A 378 33.21 15.96 7.57
C LEU A 378 34.72 16.21 7.61
N LYS A 379 35.45 15.43 8.42
CA LYS A 379 36.91 15.47 8.48
C LYS A 379 37.54 15.20 7.12
N ALA A 380 37.18 14.07 6.49
CA ALA A 380 37.73 13.69 5.19
C ALA A 380 37.47 14.77 4.11
N LEU A 381 36.25 15.32 4.07
CA LEU A 381 35.91 16.38 3.11
C LEU A 381 36.68 17.69 3.37
N LYS A 382 36.90 18.07 4.64
CA LYS A 382 37.65 19.28 4.98
C LYS A 382 39.16 19.15 4.76
N GLU A 383 39.75 17.98 4.98
CA GLU A 383 41.15 17.71 4.65
C GLU A 383 41.43 17.91 3.15
N HIS A 384 40.42 17.72 2.29
CA HIS A 384 40.47 17.99 0.86
C HIS A 384 39.89 19.36 0.45
N HIS A 385 39.79 20.30 1.40
CA HIS A 385 39.37 21.69 1.18
C HIS A 385 37.99 21.85 0.49
N LYS A 386 37.05 20.92 0.72
CA LYS A 386 35.71 21.02 0.14
C LYS A 386 34.81 21.96 0.95
N GLU A 387 34.01 22.76 0.26
CA GLU A 387 32.85 23.46 0.85
C GLU A 387 31.76 22.43 1.12
N ILE A 388 31.20 22.43 2.33
CA ILE A 388 30.22 21.43 2.75
C ILE A 388 28.89 22.12 3.03
N SER A 389 27.83 21.57 2.45
CA SER A 389 26.45 21.91 2.80
C SER A 389 25.71 20.64 3.23
N VAL A 390 25.02 20.68 4.37
CA VAL A 390 24.21 19.56 4.88
C VAL A 390 22.75 19.97 4.78
N VAL A 391 21.95 19.20 4.04
CA VAL A 391 20.51 19.46 3.90
C VAL A 391 19.75 18.69 4.97
N PHE A 392 19.01 19.42 5.79
CA PHE A 392 18.15 18.87 6.82
C PHE A 392 16.91 18.22 6.17
N PRO A 393 16.51 17.00 6.58
CA PRO A 393 15.36 16.33 5.97
C PRO A 393 14.07 17.14 6.18
N PRO A 394 13.12 17.10 5.22
CA PRO A 394 11.86 17.79 5.39
C PRO A 394 11.06 17.17 6.55
N PRO A 395 10.16 17.94 7.19
CA PRO A 395 9.23 17.37 8.16
C PRO A 395 8.39 16.25 7.50
N PRO A 396 8.24 15.06 8.09
CA PRO A 396 7.42 14.01 7.50
C PRO A 396 5.93 14.35 7.66
N VAL A 397 5.08 13.75 6.84
CA VAL A 397 3.62 13.88 6.88
C VAL A 397 2.95 12.52 6.97
N ASP A 398 1.71 12.45 7.45
CA ASP A 398 0.94 11.20 7.43
C ASP A 398 0.21 10.99 6.09
N ASN A 399 -0.33 9.79 5.90
CA ASN A 399 -1.08 9.45 4.69
C ASN A 399 -2.38 10.26 4.54
N GLY A 400 -2.95 10.77 5.63
CA GLY A 400 -4.15 11.61 5.60
C GLY A 400 -3.84 12.97 4.99
N LEU A 401 -2.76 13.61 5.42
CA LEU A 401 -2.24 14.86 4.85
C LEU A 401 -1.85 14.70 3.39
N LEU A 402 -1.19 13.59 3.03
CA LEU A 402 -0.85 13.30 1.64
C LEU A 402 -2.11 13.17 0.77
N ASN A 403 -3.14 12.48 1.26
CA ASN A 403 -4.42 12.35 0.57
C ASN A 403 -5.18 13.68 0.50
N CYS A 404 -5.09 14.53 1.53
CA CYS A 404 -5.66 15.87 1.52
C CYS A 404 -5.02 16.72 0.42
N MET A 405 -3.69 16.80 0.43
CA MET A 405 -2.89 17.52 -0.56
C MET A 405 -3.25 17.08 -1.99
N GLU A 406 -3.32 15.76 -2.20
CA GLU A 406 -3.70 15.18 -3.48
C GLU A 406 -5.09 15.64 -3.94
N LYS A 407 -6.10 15.46 -3.10
CA LYS A 407 -7.48 15.80 -3.46
C LYS A 407 -7.64 17.29 -3.68
N LYS A 408 -6.96 18.12 -2.89
CA LYS A 408 -7.01 19.58 -3.03
C LYS A 408 -6.38 20.06 -4.34
N ILE A 409 -5.18 19.59 -4.69
CA ILE A 409 -4.50 19.97 -5.96
C ILE A 409 -5.31 19.54 -7.18
N SER A 410 -6.00 18.40 -7.08
CA SER A 410 -6.81 17.86 -8.17
C SER A 410 -8.24 18.39 -8.24
N GLY A 411 -8.62 19.31 -7.35
CA GLY A 411 -10.00 19.81 -7.28
C GLY A 411 -11.04 18.74 -6.93
N ARG A 412 -10.61 17.61 -6.36
CA ARG A 412 -11.52 16.54 -5.92
C ARG A 412 -12.21 16.97 -4.63
N PHE A 413 -13.51 16.71 -4.55
CA PHE A 413 -14.27 16.93 -3.34
C PHE A 413 -13.85 15.95 -2.23
N PHE A 414 -13.71 16.45 -1.01
CA PHE A 414 -13.40 15.65 0.18
C PHE A 414 -14.04 16.24 1.44
N ILE A 415 -14.19 15.41 2.48
CA ILE A 415 -14.78 15.79 3.75
C ILE A 415 -13.77 15.55 4.89
N GLY A 416 -13.64 16.53 5.78
CA GLY A 416 -12.68 16.47 6.89
C GLY A 416 -11.22 16.71 6.46
N GLY A 417 -10.31 16.72 7.43
CA GLY A 417 -8.95 17.22 7.25
C GLY A 417 -8.86 18.75 7.39
N GLN A 418 -7.66 19.27 7.68
CA GLN A 418 -7.46 20.72 7.73
C GLN A 418 -7.76 21.33 6.36
N GLU A 419 -8.54 22.43 6.29
CA GLU A 419 -8.95 23.08 5.02
C GLU A 419 -7.77 23.39 4.09
N ASN A 420 -6.58 23.59 4.66
CA ASN A 420 -5.36 23.90 3.92
C ASN A 420 -4.37 22.74 3.77
N CYS A 421 -4.73 21.54 4.19
CA CYS A 421 -3.84 20.38 4.24
C CYS A 421 -2.51 20.71 4.95
N THR A 422 -2.59 21.59 5.94
CA THR A 422 -1.45 22.06 6.74
C THR A 422 -1.25 21.17 7.96
N PHE A 423 -0.06 21.24 8.55
CA PHE A 423 0.24 20.52 9.78
C PHE A 423 1.15 21.35 10.70
N SER A 424 1.16 21.00 11.98
CA SER A 424 1.94 21.72 12.98
C SER A 424 3.35 21.14 13.13
N MET A 425 4.36 21.99 13.11
CA MET A 425 5.76 21.56 13.25
C MET A 425 6.05 20.98 14.63
N THR A 426 5.29 21.38 15.66
CA THR A 426 5.40 20.83 17.02
C THR A 426 5.28 19.31 17.07
N TYR A 427 4.50 18.69 16.18
CA TYR A 427 4.31 17.25 16.13
C TYR A 427 5.63 16.50 15.78
N HIS A 428 6.53 17.14 15.04
CA HIS A 428 7.81 16.56 14.59
C HIS A 428 9.05 17.13 15.29
N ALA A 429 8.86 18.08 16.21
CA ALA A 429 9.95 18.80 16.85
C ALA A 429 10.89 17.86 17.63
N ASN A 430 10.37 16.85 18.32
CA ASN A 430 11.20 16.00 19.19
C ASN A 430 12.19 15.12 18.43
N SER A 431 11.81 14.53 17.29
CA SER A 431 12.71 13.70 16.49
C SER A 431 13.81 14.52 15.81
N SER A 432 13.49 15.75 15.41
CA SER A 432 14.43 16.65 14.72
C SER A 432 15.40 17.35 15.68
N LYS A 433 15.03 17.54 16.95
CA LYS A 433 15.88 18.19 17.97
C LYS A 433 17.23 17.51 18.16
N VAL A 434 17.27 16.17 18.22
CA VAL A 434 18.52 15.43 18.45
C VAL A 434 19.49 15.64 17.28
N LEU A 435 19.00 15.49 16.05
CA LEU A 435 19.80 15.72 14.85
C LEU A 435 20.31 17.16 14.79
N ASN A 436 19.42 18.13 15.05
CA ASN A 436 19.77 19.54 15.03
C ASN A 436 20.90 19.87 16.03
N ALA A 437 20.81 19.32 17.24
CA ALA A 437 21.85 19.49 18.26
C ALA A 437 23.21 18.94 17.81
N VAL A 438 23.23 17.72 17.26
CA VAL A 438 24.48 17.11 16.76
C VAL A 438 25.08 17.91 15.60
N LEU A 439 24.27 18.30 14.62
CA LEU A 439 24.77 19.08 13.48
C LEU A 439 25.30 20.45 13.92
N THR A 440 24.63 21.12 14.85
CA THR A 440 25.09 22.42 15.39
C THR A 440 26.42 22.27 16.14
N ASP A 441 26.61 21.18 16.88
CA ASP A 441 27.88 20.93 17.58
C ASP A 441 29.03 20.62 16.61
N LEU A 442 28.77 19.82 15.56
CA LEU A 442 29.76 19.56 14.51
C LEU A 442 30.05 20.79 13.65
N GLN A 443 29.08 21.69 13.47
CA GLN A 443 29.25 22.93 12.72
C GLN A 443 30.30 23.84 13.36
N LYS A 444 30.36 23.87 14.70
CA LYS A 444 31.40 24.59 15.46
C LYS A 444 32.81 24.05 15.19
N LYS A 445 32.93 22.78 14.77
CA LYS A 445 34.23 22.11 14.52
C LYS A 445 34.69 22.23 13.06
N TYR A 446 33.76 22.12 12.09
CA TYR A 446 34.11 21.99 10.67
C TYR A 446 33.54 23.09 9.77
N ASP A 447 32.97 24.19 10.24
CA ASP A 447 32.46 25.29 9.39
C ASP A 447 31.78 24.84 8.07
N PHE A 448 30.53 24.39 8.19
CA PHE A 448 29.69 23.95 7.07
C PHE A 448 28.31 24.62 7.13
N LYS A 449 27.62 24.72 5.98
CA LYS A 449 26.27 25.29 5.92
C LYS A 449 25.22 24.22 6.23
N ILE A 450 24.24 24.53 7.07
CA ILE A 450 23.04 23.70 7.23
C ILE A 450 21.90 24.36 6.44
N VAL A 451 21.26 23.60 5.56
CA VAL A 451 20.11 24.04 4.78
C VAL A 451 18.86 23.39 5.35
N TYR A 452 17.98 24.19 5.94
CA TYR A 452 16.75 23.74 6.55
C TYR A 452 15.59 23.84 5.56
N LEU A 453 15.15 22.70 5.01
CA LEU A 453 14.03 22.69 4.07
C LEU A 453 12.72 23.19 4.70
N GLN A 454 12.58 23.05 6.02
CA GLN A 454 11.43 23.57 6.74
C GLN A 454 11.27 25.09 6.64
N ASP A 455 12.34 25.84 6.37
CA ASP A 455 12.28 27.31 6.28
C ASP A 455 11.48 27.76 5.04
N ALA A 456 11.39 26.92 4.01
CA ALA A 456 10.54 27.14 2.85
C ALA A 456 9.17 26.44 2.91
N ILE A 457 9.06 25.38 3.72
CA ILE A 457 7.82 24.58 3.87
C ILE A 457 6.89 25.22 4.92
N CYS A 458 7.46 25.83 5.96
CA CYS A 458 6.74 26.27 7.15
C CYS A 458 6.78 27.79 7.33
N SER A 459 5.67 28.35 7.83
CA SER A 459 5.55 29.74 8.25
C SER A 459 5.25 29.75 9.76
N GLY A 460 6.28 29.97 10.57
CA GLY A 460 6.19 29.78 12.02
C GLY A 460 6.00 28.30 12.38
N ASN A 461 4.91 27.98 13.09
CA ASN A 461 4.63 26.60 13.53
C ASN A 461 3.70 25.83 12.57
N ILE A 462 3.30 26.43 11.44
CA ILE A 462 2.38 25.83 10.46
C ILE A 462 3.16 25.53 9.18
N CYS A 463 3.13 24.26 8.77
CA CYS A 463 3.79 23.74 7.58
C CYS A 463 2.77 23.43 6.47
N ASN A 464 3.15 23.72 5.23
CA ASN A 464 2.30 23.54 4.07
C ASN A 464 2.66 22.25 3.31
N THR A 465 1.65 21.52 2.85
CA THR A 465 1.84 20.40 1.92
C THR A 465 1.73 20.82 0.46
N ILE A 466 1.31 22.07 0.20
CA ILE A 466 1.16 22.64 -1.14
C ILE A 466 1.87 23.99 -1.17
N ILE A 467 2.72 24.23 -2.17
CA ILE A 467 3.40 25.51 -2.39
C ILE A 467 3.14 25.93 -3.83
N ASP A 468 2.48 27.06 -4.07
CA ASP A 468 2.18 27.60 -5.41
C ASP A 468 1.57 26.55 -6.36
N ASN A 469 0.56 25.81 -5.88
CA ASN A 469 -0.09 24.67 -6.55
C ASN A 469 0.82 23.45 -6.84
N ALA A 470 2.06 23.42 -6.33
CA ALA A 470 2.91 22.24 -6.39
C ALA A 470 2.72 21.34 -5.16
N PRO A 471 2.57 20.01 -5.34
CA PRO A 471 2.58 19.07 -4.23
C PRO A 471 3.98 19.02 -3.63
N VAL A 472 4.12 19.31 -2.33
CA VAL A 472 5.44 19.28 -1.67
C VAL A 472 5.97 17.85 -1.62
N TYR A 473 5.11 16.89 -1.28
CA TYR A 473 5.47 15.50 -1.00
C TYR A 473 4.99 14.56 -2.11
N ARG A 474 5.72 13.47 -2.36
CA ARG A 474 5.24 12.34 -3.18
C ARG A 474 4.74 11.17 -2.31
N ASP A 475 5.29 11.06 -1.12
CA ASP A 475 5.03 10.04 -0.11
C ASP A 475 5.24 10.67 1.28
N PRO A 476 5.00 9.98 2.40
CA PRO A 476 5.10 10.54 3.75
C PRO A 476 6.39 11.29 4.11
N VAL A 477 7.51 11.07 3.40
CA VAL A 477 8.80 11.67 3.78
C VAL A 477 9.58 12.30 2.63
N HIS A 478 9.35 11.89 1.38
CA HIS A 478 10.11 12.39 0.23
C HIS A 478 9.38 13.49 -0.51
N LEU A 479 10.14 14.47 -1.00
CA LEU A 479 9.64 15.54 -1.84
C LEU A 479 9.25 15.04 -3.24
N SER A 480 8.20 15.62 -3.81
CA SER A 480 7.90 15.46 -5.24
C SER A 480 8.91 16.27 -6.09
N TYR A 481 8.94 16.02 -7.40
CA TYR A 481 9.75 16.84 -8.32
C TYR A 481 9.37 18.34 -8.26
N LEU A 482 8.06 18.63 -8.26
CA LEU A 482 7.55 20.00 -8.24
C LEU A 482 7.76 20.66 -6.87
N GLY A 483 7.55 19.90 -5.80
CA GLY A 483 7.79 20.34 -4.43
C GLY A 483 9.25 20.70 -4.18
N SER A 484 10.16 19.85 -4.64
CA SER A 484 11.60 20.11 -4.61
C SER A 484 11.96 21.42 -5.31
N ALA A 485 11.49 21.60 -6.55
CA ALA A 485 11.69 22.85 -7.30
C ALA A 485 11.22 24.09 -6.53
N LYS A 486 9.99 24.06 -6.00
CA LYS A 486 9.40 25.19 -5.27
C LYS A 486 10.07 25.50 -3.94
N ILE A 487 10.53 24.48 -3.22
CA ILE A 487 11.26 24.67 -1.98
C ILE A 487 12.57 25.41 -2.24
N PHE A 488 13.35 24.96 -3.23
CA PHE A 488 14.65 25.58 -3.51
C PHE A 488 14.51 26.97 -4.14
N GLU A 489 13.47 27.22 -4.94
CA GLU A 489 13.10 28.57 -5.41
C GLU A 489 12.86 29.52 -4.22
N LYS A 490 12.11 29.08 -3.19
CA LYS A 490 11.85 29.90 -2.00
C LYS A 490 13.05 30.11 -1.09
N LEU A 491 13.99 29.17 -1.06
CA LEU A 491 15.21 29.30 -0.26
C LEU A 491 16.22 30.28 -0.87
N ASN A 492 16.01 30.76 -2.11
CA ASN A 492 16.93 31.63 -2.84
C ASN A 492 18.38 31.09 -2.84
N LEU A 493 18.53 29.80 -3.13
CA LEU A 493 19.81 29.07 -3.05
C LEU A 493 20.51 28.82 -4.38
#